data_AF-A0A926WRS3-F1
#
_entry.id   AF-A0A926WRS3-F1
#
_cell.length_a   1.000
_cell.length_b   1.000
_cell.length_c   1.000
_cell.angle_alpha   90.00
_cell.angle_beta   90.00
_cell.angle_gamma   90.00
#
_symmetry.space_group_name_H-M   'P 1'
#
loop_
_entity.id
_entity.type
_entity.pdbx_description
1 polymer ?
#
loop_
_entity_poly.entity_id
_entity_poly.type
_entity_poly.pdbx_seq_one_letter_code
_entity_poly.pdbx_strand_id
1 'polypeptide(L)'
;MTKFIIFGRIINRNTRVGIPSLRVEVWDKDLLCNDLVGSTVTDQKGAYRIGFDESYFQDLFLDRLPDLFFKVFDGNRLIRTTEDSVVWNVQAGATAISIEIDLSNNPPLPAPSSNNPPLPVPVPAPVPAPVPAPVPAPVPAPLPAPSSGMKLPPQAKPVKRIPSSFGYRGLGDSWQCSPCLNGIRICVYSNGSIAIPPRVELCTP
;
A
#
# COMPACT_ATOMS: atom_id res chain seq x y z
N MET A 1 -13.39 1.00 -11.51
CA MET A 1 -12.03 1.18 -10.97
C MET A 1 -11.90 2.62 -10.54
N THR A 2 -11.86 2.85 -9.23
CA THR A 2 -11.76 4.19 -8.65
C THR A 2 -10.33 4.69 -8.81
N LYS A 3 -10.15 5.88 -9.38
CA LYS A 3 -8.82 6.43 -9.71
C LYS A 3 -8.51 7.64 -8.84
N PHE A 4 -7.29 7.66 -8.32
CA PHE A 4 -6.75 8.75 -7.52
C PHE A 4 -5.61 9.40 -8.29
N ILE A 5 -5.56 10.73 -8.28
CA ILE A 5 -4.54 11.54 -8.94
C ILE A 5 -4.07 12.58 -7.94
N ILE A 6 -2.87 12.39 -7.42
CA ILE A 6 -2.21 13.35 -6.53
C ILE A 6 -1.27 14.18 -7.37
N PHE A 7 -1.39 15.50 -7.30
CA PHE A 7 -0.52 16.40 -8.04
C PHE A 7 -0.26 17.67 -7.25
N GLY A 8 0.77 18.41 -7.65
CA GLY A 8 1.05 19.69 -7.02
C GLY A 8 2.46 20.15 -7.31
N ARG A 9 3.01 20.94 -6.38
CA ARG A 9 4.36 21.50 -6.51
C ARG A 9 5.13 21.41 -5.22
N ILE A 10 6.43 21.20 -5.34
CA ILE A 10 7.38 21.41 -4.26
C ILE A 10 8.00 22.79 -4.44
N ILE A 11 7.86 23.62 -3.42
CA ILE A 11 8.32 25.01 -3.45
C ILE A 11 9.27 25.28 -2.29
N ASN A 12 10.26 26.11 -2.57
CA ASN A 12 11.10 26.67 -1.52
C ASN A 12 10.24 27.63 -0.66
N ARG A 13 10.24 27.43 0.66
CA ARG A 13 9.44 28.22 1.60
C ARG A 13 9.75 29.71 1.53
N ASN A 14 11.02 30.06 1.35
CA ASN A 14 11.51 31.43 1.38
C ASN A 14 11.34 32.14 0.04
N THR A 15 11.69 31.47 -1.07
CA THR A 15 11.66 32.10 -2.41
C THR A 15 10.35 31.87 -3.16
N ARG A 16 9.51 30.92 -2.71
CA ARG A 16 8.28 30.46 -3.38
C ARG A 16 8.52 29.87 -4.78
N VAL A 17 9.77 29.63 -5.15
CA VAL A 17 10.16 29.03 -6.44
C VAL A 17 10.04 27.51 -6.35
N GLY A 18 9.59 26.89 -7.44
CA GLY A 18 9.52 25.43 -7.56
C GLY A 18 10.90 24.78 -7.55
N ILE A 19 11.04 23.67 -6.84
CA ILE A 19 12.33 22.98 -6.72
C ILE A 19 12.33 21.75 -7.65
N PRO A 20 13.17 21.73 -8.70
CA PRO A 20 13.23 20.63 -9.66
C PRO A 20 14.04 19.45 -9.14
N SER A 21 13.92 18.31 -9.81
CA SER A 21 14.77 17.12 -9.63
C SER A 21 14.71 16.49 -8.23
N LEU A 22 13.63 16.72 -7.49
CA LEU A 22 13.39 16.06 -6.20
C LEU A 22 12.56 14.80 -6.40
N ARG A 23 12.95 13.70 -5.74
CA ARG A 23 12.11 12.50 -5.68
C ARG A 23 11.02 12.71 -4.64
N VAL A 24 9.78 12.53 -5.06
CA VAL A 24 8.58 12.59 -4.21
C VAL A 24 8.02 11.20 -4.09
N GLU A 25 7.84 10.74 -2.86
CA GLU A 25 7.19 9.47 -2.56
C GLU A 25 5.91 9.75 -1.78
N VAL A 26 4.82 9.12 -2.20
CA VAL A 26 3.52 9.15 -1.56
C VAL A 26 3.32 7.83 -0.85
N TRP A 27 2.97 7.91 0.42
CA TRP A 27 2.82 6.78 1.32
C TRP A 27 1.44 6.81 1.93
N ASP A 28 0.85 5.64 2.11
CA ASP A 28 -0.40 5.48 2.85
C ASP A 28 -0.08 5.17 4.31
N LYS A 29 -0.74 5.89 5.23
CA LYS A 29 -0.54 5.76 6.66
C LYS A 29 -1.56 4.77 7.22
N ASP A 30 -1.34 3.50 6.92
CA ASP A 30 -2.10 2.43 7.55
C ASP A 30 -1.48 2.00 8.88
N LEU A 31 -2.35 1.61 9.82
CA LEU A 31 -1.98 1.21 11.18
C LEU A 31 -1.18 -0.11 11.24
N LEU A 32 -1.08 -0.85 10.13
CA LEU A 32 -0.48 -2.20 10.08
C LEU A 32 0.79 -2.27 9.20
N CYS A 33 0.85 -1.55 8.08
CA CYS A 33 2.03 -1.39 7.21
C CYS A 33 1.96 -0.01 6.51
N ASN A 34 3.04 0.77 6.49
CA ASN A 34 3.09 1.98 5.65
C ASN A 34 3.46 1.56 4.22
N ASP A 35 2.51 1.63 3.28
CA ASP A 35 2.72 1.17 1.90
C ASP A 35 3.04 2.33 0.93
N LEU A 36 4.03 2.12 0.06
CA LEU A 36 4.49 3.11 -0.93
C LEU A 36 3.52 3.19 -2.11
N VAL A 37 2.54 4.08 -2.03
CA VAL A 37 1.54 4.33 -3.09
C VAL A 37 2.19 4.69 -4.42
N GLY A 38 3.26 5.48 -4.42
CA GLY A 38 3.96 5.80 -5.66
C GLY A 38 5.13 6.76 -5.50
N SER A 39 5.95 6.84 -6.55
CA SER A 39 7.11 7.73 -6.60
C SER A 39 7.19 8.47 -7.93
N THR A 40 7.66 9.72 -7.89
CA THR A 40 7.88 10.55 -9.08
C THR A 40 9.02 11.55 -8.84
N VAL A 41 9.45 12.24 -9.88
CA VAL A 41 10.47 13.29 -9.81
C VAL A 41 9.87 14.63 -10.23
N THR A 42 10.18 15.70 -9.49
CA THR A 42 9.68 17.04 -9.81
C THR A 42 10.26 17.60 -11.11
N ASP A 43 9.42 18.28 -11.90
CA ASP A 43 9.84 18.95 -13.13
C ASP A 43 10.59 20.27 -12.87
N GLN A 44 10.96 21.00 -13.95
CA GLN A 44 11.66 22.29 -13.87
C GLN A 44 10.92 23.38 -13.06
N LYS A 45 9.60 23.24 -12.89
CA LYS A 45 8.75 24.15 -12.10
C LYS A 45 8.42 23.57 -10.72
N GLY A 46 9.07 22.49 -10.32
CA GLY A 46 8.83 21.76 -9.08
C GLY A 46 7.53 20.95 -9.08
N ALA A 47 6.87 20.77 -10.22
CA ALA A 47 5.58 20.09 -10.29
C ALA A 47 5.73 18.57 -10.29
N TYR A 48 4.77 17.89 -9.68
CA TYR A 48 4.73 16.42 -9.60
C TYR A 48 3.30 15.92 -9.81
N ARG A 49 3.19 14.66 -10.25
CA ARG A 49 1.91 13.97 -10.45
C ARG A 49 2.09 12.47 -10.27
N ILE A 50 1.24 11.86 -9.45
CA ILE A 50 1.16 10.43 -9.18
C ILE A 50 -0.29 9.99 -9.35
N GLY A 51 -0.50 8.87 -10.02
CA GLY A 51 -1.83 8.28 -10.18
C GLY A 51 -1.81 6.83 -9.74
N PHE A 52 -2.83 6.43 -9.00
CA PHE A 52 -3.03 5.07 -8.50
C PHE A 52 -4.52 4.75 -8.49
N ASP A 53 -4.87 3.50 -8.22
CA ASP A 53 -6.24 3.05 -8.15
C ASP A 53 -6.50 2.18 -6.92
N GLU A 54 -7.77 1.88 -6.69
CA GLU A 54 -8.27 1.17 -5.52
C GLU A 54 -7.65 -0.22 -5.31
N SER A 55 -7.15 -0.89 -6.37
CA SER A 55 -6.53 -2.21 -6.21
C SER A 55 -5.28 -2.17 -5.33
N TYR A 56 -4.69 -0.99 -5.13
CA TYR A 56 -3.54 -0.81 -4.25
C TYR A 56 -3.88 -1.03 -2.76
N PHE A 57 -5.15 -0.87 -2.36
CA PHE A 57 -5.59 -0.96 -0.96
C PHE A 57 -6.62 -2.07 -0.70
N GLN A 58 -6.98 -2.84 -1.73
CA GLN A 58 -8.09 -3.82 -1.69
C GLN A 58 -7.82 -5.07 -0.84
N ASP A 59 -6.56 -5.41 -0.54
CA ASP A 59 -6.23 -6.69 0.12
C ASP A 59 -6.51 -6.70 1.64
N LEU A 60 -6.81 -5.55 2.28
CA LEU A 60 -6.98 -5.49 3.74
C LEU A 60 -8.17 -4.67 4.27
N PHE A 61 -8.87 -3.86 3.47
CA PHE A 61 -9.92 -2.98 3.99
C PHE A 61 -11.12 -2.84 3.03
N LEU A 62 -12.23 -3.49 3.35
CA LEU A 62 -13.54 -3.06 2.84
C LEU A 62 -13.85 -1.69 3.48
N ASP A 63 -13.98 -0.65 2.67
CA ASP A 63 -14.50 0.69 3.02
C ASP A 63 -13.52 1.75 3.62
N ARG A 64 -12.20 1.71 3.35
CA ARG A 64 -11.29 2.81 3.76
C ARG A 64 -10.71 3.61 2.59
N LEU A 65 -10.75 4.94 2.73
CA LEU A 65 -10.06 5.89 1.86
C LEU A 65 -8.60 6.04 2.34
N PRO A 66 -7.62 6.27 1.44
CA PRO A 66 -6.21 6.33 1.83
C PRO A 66 -5.87 7.60 2.63
N ASP A 67 -4.96 7.44 3.59
CA ASP A 67 -4.43 8.47 4.49
C ASP A 67 -3.00 8.82 4.07
N LEU A 68 -2.84 9.84 3.23
CA LEU A 68 -1.59 10.08 2.53
C LEU A 68 -0.60 10.94 3.30
N PHE A 69 0.68 10.56 3.27
CA PHE A 69 1.79 11.43 3.61
C PHE A 69 2.91 11.35 2.57
N PHE A 70 3.82 12.32 2.62
CA PHE A 70 4.83 12.51 1.59
C PHE A 70 6.22 12.44 2.20
N LYS A 71 7.13 11.85 1.44
CA LYS A 71 8.57 11.95 1.68
C LYS A 71 9.22 12.57 0.44
N VAL A 72 10.06 13.57 0.67
CA VAL A 72 10.78 14.27 -0.39
C VAL A 72 12.26 14.07 -0.21
N PHE A 73 12.94 13.68 -1.28
CA PHE A 73 14.36 13.38 -1.29
C PHE A 73 15.10 14.24 -2.32
N ASP A 74 16.31 14.64 -1.93
CA ASP A 74 17.36 15.17 -2.80
C ASP A 74 18.41 14.07 -2.97
N GLY A 75 18.42 13.42 -4.14
CA GLY A 75 19.15 12.16 -4.34
C GLY A 75 18.71 11.08 -3.34
N ASN A 76 19.60 10.68 -2.44
CA ASN A 76 19.31 9.68 -1.39
C ASN A 76 18.99 10.31 -0.03
N ARG A 77 19.08 11.64 0.10
CA ARG A 77 18.86 12.34 1.37
C ARG A 77 17.40 12.71 1.51
N LEU A 78 16.73 12.23 2.55
CA LEU A 78 15.40 12.71 2.93
C LEU A 78 15.51 14.17 3.37
N ILE A 79 14.80 15.06 2.69
CA ILE A 79 14.84 16.51 2.95
C ILE A 79 13.55 17.04 3.60
N ARG A 80 12.43 16.32 3.44
CA ARG A 80 11.15 16.63 4.08
C ARG A 80 10.31 15.38 4.22
N THR A 81 9.59 15.28 5.33
CA THR A 81 8.41 14.41 5.46
C THR A 81 7.20 15.23 5.89
N THR A 82 6.01 14.77 5.54
CA THR A 82 4.73 15.32 6.01
C THR A 82 3.97 14.31 6.87
N GLU A 83 4.66 13.34 7.48
CA GLU A 83 4.06 12.33 8.35
C GLU A 83 3.41 12.93 9.61
N ASP A 84 3.83 14.16 9.97
CA ASP A 84 3.26 15.03 10.98
C ASP A 84 2.02 15.81 10.50
N SER A 85 1.74 15.80 9.19
CA SER A 85 0.65 16.53 8.52
C SER A 85 -0.01 15.64 7.47
N VAL A 86 -0.55 14.51 7.93
CA VAL A 86 -1.21 13.49 7.10
C VAL A 86 -2.48 14.07 6.46
N VAL A 87 -2.70 13.73 5.20
CA VAL A 87 -3.93 14.05 4.46
C VAL A 87 -4.89 12.88 4.60
N TRP A 88 -5.88 13.04 5.48
CA TRP A 88 -6.80 11.98 5.84
C TRP A 88 -7.90 11.75 4.79
N ASN A 89 -8.26 10.48 4.57
CA ASN A 89 -9.40 10.03 3.77
C ASN A 89 -9.48 10.70 2.39
N VAL A 90 -8.41 10.59 1.60
CA VAL A 90 -8.34 11.22 0.29
C VAL A 90 -9.40 10.62 -0.64
N GLN A 91 -10.22 11.50 -1.22
CA GLN A 91 -11.27 11.09 -2.14
C GLN A 91 -10.73 10.71 -3.52
N ALA A 92 -11.49 9.87 -4.22
CA ALA A 92 -11.26 9.58 -5.62
C ALA A 92 -11.24 10.86 -6.48
N GLY A 93 -10.41 10.86 -7.52
CA GLY A 93 -10.25 12.00 -8.41
C GLY A 93 -8.92 12.72 -8.21
N ALA A 94 -8.91 14.02 -8.54
CA ALA A 94 -7.68 14.82 -8.58
C ALA A 94 -7.55 15.71 -7.34
N THR A 95 -6.47 15.51 -6.58
CA THR A 95 -6.17 16.25 -5.35
C THR A 95 -4.86 17.03 -5.51
N ALA A 96 -4.93 18.34 -5.26
CA ALA A 96 -3.79 19.25 -5.36
C ALA A 96 -3.12 19.45 -3.99
N ILE A 97 -1.84 19.08 -3.85
CA ILE A 97 -1.07 19.19 -2.60
C ILE A 97 0.26 19.91 -2.86
N SER A 98 0.46 21.05 -2.20
CA SER A 98 1.73 21.78 -2.30
C SER A 98 2.58 21.54 -1.06
N ILE A 99 3.86 21.21 -1.26
CA ILE A 99 4.80 20.90 -0.17
C ILE A 99 5.85 22.00 -0.12
N GLU A 100 6.02 22.59 1.05
CA GLU A 100 7.00 23.65 1.28
C GLU A 100 8.24 23.09 1.96
N ILE A 101 9.41 23.42 1.41
CA ILE A 101 10.69 22.97 1.94
C ILE A 101 11.55 24.18 2.27
N ASP A 102 12.14 24.14 3.46
CA ASP A 102 13.15 25.12 3.86
C ASP A 102 14.54 24.56 3.58
N LEU A 103 15.08 24.91 2.40
CA LEU A 103 16.43 24.50 2.00
C LEU A 103 17.54 25.17 2.82
N SER A 104 17.24 26.19 3.63
CA SER A 104 18.27 26.80 4.49
C SER A 104 18.75 25.84 5.57
N ASN A 105 17.86 24.96 6.04
CA ASN A 105 18.17 23.92 7.02
C ASN A 105 18.75 22.65 6.36
N ASN A 106 18.77 22.59 5.03
CA ASN A 106 19.25 21.43 4.30
C ASN A 106 19.90 21.86 2.99
N PRO A 107 21.15 22.38 3.03
CA PRO A 107 21.81 22.89 1.85
C PRO A 107 21.87 21.81 0.78
N PRO A 108 21.59 22.13 -0.51
CA PRO A 108 21.65 21.17 -1.61
C PRO A 108 22.98 20.42 -1.57
N LEU A 109 22.96 19.14 -1.92
CA LEU A 109 24.23 18.44 -2.19
C LEU A 109 25.06 19.30 -3.14
N PRO A 110 26.38 19.46 -2.89
CA PRO A 110 27.22 20.25 -3.77
C PRO A 110 27.00 19.76 -5.20
N ALA A 111 26.69 20.68 -6.11
CA ALA A 111 26.49 20.36 -7.51
C ALA A 111 27.65 19.46 -7.98
N PRO A 112 27.39 18.41 -8.77
CA PRO A 112 28.46 17.57 -9.28
C PRO A 112 29.46 18.47 -9.99
N SER A 113 30.64 18.59 -9.40
CA SER A 113 31.72 19.41 -9.95
C SER A 113 31.97 18.91 -11.37
N SER A 114 31.88 19.80 -12.36
CA SER A 114 32.12 19.50 -13.77
C SER A 114 33.54 18.98 -14.07
N ASN A 115 34.39 18.86 -13.05
CA ASN A 115 35.77 18.35 -13.11
C ASN A 115 35.91 16.91 -12.60
N ASN A 116 34.83 16.20 -12.30
CA ASN A 116 34.95 14.77 -12.02
C ASN A 116 35.37 14.03 -13.29
N PRO A 117 36.47 13.24 -13.27
CA PRO A 117 36.82 12.39 -14.40
C PRO A 117 35.62 11.50 -14.75
N PRO A 118 35.40 11.19 -16.03
CA PRO A 118 34.28 10.35 -16.44
C PRO A 118 34.29 9.06 -15.60
N LEU A 119 33.13 8.74 -15.00
CA LEU A 119 32.96 7.46 -14.34
C LEU A 119 33.35 6.36 -15.35
N PRO A 120 34.08 5.32 -14.93
CA PRO A 120 34.41 4.21 -15.81
C PRO A 120 33.11 3.69 -16.43
N VAL A 121 33.05 3.72 -17.76
CA VAL A 121 31.90 3.21 -18.51
C VAL A 121 31.71 1.75 -18.08
N PRO A 122 30.50 1.31 -17.68
CA PRO A 122 30.29 -0.08 -17.29
C PRO A 122 30.74 -0.97 -18.44
N VAL A 123 31.73 -1.83 -18.18
CA VAL A 123 32.08 -2.90 -19.12
C VAL A 123 30.82 -3.75 -19.30
N PRO A 124 30.35 -4.02 -20.53
CA PRO A 124 29.19 -4.86 -20.75
C PRO A 124 29.36 -6.18 -20.00
N ALA A 125 28.39 -6.53 -19.16
CA ALA A 125 28.39 -7.84 -18.52
C ALA A 125 28.43 -8.93 -19.60
N PRO A 126 29.19 -10.03 -19.40
CA PRO A 126 29.20 -11.13 -20.34
C PRO A 126 27.77 -11.64 -20.55
N VAL A 127 27.36 -11.74 -21.81
CA VAL A 127 26.05 -12.29 -22.19
C VAL A 127 25.97 -13.72 -21.63
N PRO A 128 24.95 -14.06 -20.82
CA PRO A 128 24.77 -15.42 -20.33
C PRO A 128 24.70 -16.41 -21.49
N ALA A 129 25.38 -17.56 -21.36
CA ALA A 129 25.25 -18.64 -22.33
C ALA A 129 23.77 -19.09 -22.41
N PRO A 130 23.29 -19.49 -23.60
CA PRO A 130 21.93 -19.98 -23.76
C PRO A 130 21.66 -21.16 -22.81
N VAL A 131 20.61 -21.06 -22.01
CA VAL A 131 20.14 -22.13 -21.14
C VAL A 131 19.65 -23.29 -22.04
N PRO A 132 20.06 -24.55 -21.78
CA PRO A 132 19.55 -25.70 -22.52
C PRO A 132 18.02 -25.76 -22.48
N ALA A 133 17.39 -26.19 -23.58
CA ALA A 133 15.95 -26.40 -23.61
C ALA A 133 15.53 -27.42 -22.52
N PRO A 134 14.39 -27.19 -21.84
CA PRO A 134 13.90 -28.13 -20.83
C PRO A 134 13.62 -29.50 -21.46
N VAL A 135 14.08 -30.56 -20.80
CA VAL A 135 13.78 -31.94 -21.17
C VAL A 135 12.27 -32.16 -20.99
N PRO A 136 11.55 -32.75 -21.98
CA PRO A 136 10.14 -33.07 -21.83
C PRO A 136 9.88 -33.90 -20.58
N ALA A 137 8.86 -33.53 -19.81
CA ALA A 137 8.42 -34.34 -18.67
C ALA A 137 7.97 -35.73 -19.15
N PRO A 138 8.24 -36.79 -18.38
CA PRO A 138 7.72 -38.12 -18.69
C PRO A 138 6.19 -38.10 -18.72
N VAL A 139 5.61 -38.76 -19.73
CA VAL A 139 4.16 -38.92 -19.87
C VAL A 139 3.65 -39.71 -18.65
N PRO A 140 2.64 -39.19 -17.90
CA PRO A 140 2.06 -39.93 -16.78
C PRO A 140 1.53 -41.29 -17.21
N ALA A 141 1.72 -42.31 -16.37
CA ALA A 141 1.10 -43.61 -16.57
C ALA A 141 -0.44 -43.47 -16.61
N PRO A 142 -1.15 -44.30 -17.39
CA PRO A 142 -2.60 -44.28 -17.43
C PRO A 142 -3.19 -44.53 -16.04
N LEU A 143 -4.17 -43.70 -15.67
CA LEU A 143 -4.89 -43.85 -14.41
C LEU A 143 -5.59 -45.23 -14.37
N PRO A 144 -5.56 -45.95 -13.23
CA PRO A 144 -6.36 -47.16 -13.07
C PRO A 144 -7.85 -46.85 -13.19
N ALA A 145 -8.60 -47.80 -13.76
CA ALA A 145 -10.05 -47.69 -13.91
C ALA A 145 -10.74 -47.48 -12.55
N PRO A 146 -11.81 -46.67 -12.49
CA PRO A 146 -12.53 -46.43 -11.24
C PRO A 146 -13.14 -47.73 -10.72
N SER A 147 -12.74 -48.12 -9.51
CA SER A 147 -13.36 -49.22 -8.77
C SER A 147 -14.78 -48.81 -8.38
N SER A 148 -15.76 -49.47 -8.99
CA SER A 148 -17.18 -49.31 -8.69
C SER A 148 -17.47 -49.88 -7.31
N GLY A 149 -17.45 -49.04 -6.26
CA GLY A 149 -17.59 -49.54 -4.89
C GLY A 149 -17.81 -48.53 -3.77
N MET A 150 -18.07 -47.24 -4.06
CA MET A 150 -18.41 -46.28 -3.00
C MET A 150 -19.91 -46.00 -2.99
N LYS A 151 -20.58 -46.67 -2.05
CA LYS A 151 -21.96 -46.38 -1.64
C LYS A 151 -22.00 -44.96 -1.09
N LEU A 152 -22.72 -44.07 -1.77
CA LEU A 152 -22.98 -42.69 -1.30
C LEU A 152 -23.49 -42.72 0.15
N PRO A 153 -22.92 -41.93 1.08
CA PRO A 153 -23.59 -41.67 2.35
C PRO A 153 -24.91 -40.92 2.07
N PRO A 154 -25.95 -41.15 2.88
CA PRO A 154 -27.24 -40.49 2.69
C PRO A 154 -27.07 -38.97 2.72
N GLN A 155 -27.76 -38.30 1.80
CA GLN A 155 -27.75 -36.85 1.64
C GLN A 155 -27.93 -36.15 3.00
N ALA A 156 -26.96 -35.31 3.38
CA ALA A 156 -27.11 -34.44 4.52
C ALA A 156 -28.34 -33.54 4.29
N LYS A 157 -29.23 -33.53 5.27
CA LYS A 157 -30.46 -32.71 5.27
C LYS A 157 -30.12 -31.24 5.03
N PRO A 158 -31.04 -30.44 4.46
CA PRO A 158 -30.83 -29.01 4.32
C PRO A 158 -30.59 -28.41 5.70
N VAL A 159 -29.38 -27.86 5.92
CA VAL A 159 -29.10 -27.09 7.13
C VAL A 159 -30.03 -25.88 7.10
N LYS A 160 -31.00 -25.88 8.02
CA LYS A 160 -31.88 -24.74 8.28
C LYS A 160 -30.99 -23.54 8.58
N ARG A 161 -31.18 -22.46 7.83
CA ARG A 161 -30.55 -21.15 8.00
C ARG A 161 -30.60 -20.78 9.50
N ILE A 162 -29.46 -20.85 10.19
CA ILE A 162 -29.36 -20.42 11.59
C ILE A 162 -29.47 -18.89 11.55
N PRO A 163 -30.44 -18.27 12.25
CA PRO A 163 -30.51 -16.82 12.36
C PRO A 163 -29.24 -16.30 13.03
N SER A 164 -28.70 -15.22 12.49
CA SER A 164 -27.59 -14.42 12.99
C SER A 164 -27.95 -13.78 14.33
N SER A 165 -28.00 -14.58 15.40
CA SER A 165 -28.24 -14.11 16.76
C SER A 165 -27.66 -15.07 17.81
N PHE A 166 -26.36 -15.38 17.71
CA PHE A 166 -25.62 -15.80 18.90
C PHE A 166 -25.07 -14.54 19.58
N GLY A 167 -25.89 -13.99 20.48
CA GLY A 167 -25.53 -12.86 21.32
C GLY A 167 -24.47 -13.28 22.33
N TYR A 168 -23.29 -12.68 22.24
CA TYR A 168 -22.31 -12.74 23.31
C TYR A 168 -22.66 -11.67 24.33
N ARG A 169 -23.18 -12.13 25.48
CA ARG A 169 -23.32 -11.31 26.68
C ARG A 169 -21.93 -11.08 27.27
N GLY A 170 -21.48 -9.83 27.25
CA GLY A 170 -20.22 -9.42 27.88
C GLY A 170 -20.07 -7.91 27.86
N LEU A 171 -20.67 -7.25 28.88
CA LEU A 171 -20.31 -5.95 29.43
C LEU A 171 -20.21 -4.74 28.46
N GLY A 172 -21.30 -3.96 28.44
CA GLY A 172 -21.21 -2.53 28.70
C GLY A 172 -20.95 -1.56 27.55
N ASP A 173 -20.25 -1.93 26.47
CA ASP A 173 -19.90 -0.99 25.40
C ASP A 173 -20.20 -1.57 24.01
N SER A 174 -20.85 -0.80 23.15
CA SER A 174 -21.38 -1.21 21.83
C SER A 174 -20.28 -1.48 20.78
N TRP A 175 -19.45 -2.48 21.02
CA TRP A 175 -18.43 -2.98 20.12
C TRP A 175 -18.95 -4.18 19.32
N GLN A 176 -18.92 -4.08 17.99
CA GLN A 176 -19.16 -5.19 17.08
C GLN A 176 -17.82 -5.78 16.66
N CYS A 177 -17.59 -7.06 16.91
CA CYS A 177 -16.35 -7.74 16.57
C CYS A 177 -16.53 -8.71 15.40
N SER A 178 -15.53 -8.78 14.53
CA SER A 178 -15.44 -9.75 13.44
C SER A 178 -15.20 -11.18 13.96
N PRO A 179 -15.46 -12.22 13.13
CA PRO A 179 -15.05 -13.60 13.45
C PRO A 179 -13.55 -13.70 13.71
N CYS A 180 -13.16 -14.65 14.55
CA CYS A 180 -11.75 -14.90 14.85
C CYS A 180 -11.04 -15.48 13.61
N LEU A 181 -10.01 -14.80 13.11
CA LEU A 181 -9.17 -15.22 11.99
C LEU A 181 -7.72 -15.28 12.48
N ASN A 182 -7.09 -16.45 12.40
CA ASN A 182 -5.71 -16.68 12.86
C ASN A 182 -5.44 -16.22 14.31
N GLY A 183 -6.41 -16.39 15.21
CA GLY A 183 -6.28 -16.06 16.63
C GLY A 183 -6.47 -14.57 16.97
N ILE A 184 -6.94 -13.76 16.02
CA ILE A 184 -7.18 -12.33 16.19
C ILE A 184 -8.58 -11.96 15.68
N ARG A 185 -9.23 -11.00 16.36
CA ARG A 185 -10.47 -10.37 15.90
C ARG A 185 -10.38 -8.85 15.99
N ILE A 186 -11.09 -8.17 15.10
CA ILE A 186 -11.17 -6.71 15.06
C ILE A 186 -12.53 -6.29 15.59
N CYS A 187 -12.55 -5.38 16.56
CA CYS A 187 -13.74 -4.82 17.15
C CYS A 187 -13.90 -3.35 16.72
N VAL A 188 -15.08 -3.01 16.21
CA VAL A 188 -15.46 -1.64 15.81
C VAL A 188 -16.59 -1.12 16.69
N TYR A 189 -16.55 0.15 17.05
CA TYR A 189 -17.58 0.76 17.90
C TYR A 189 -18.76 1.21 17.04
N SER A 190 -19.95 0.64 17.23
CA SER A 190 -21.15 1.00 16.47
C SER A 190 -22.08 1.86 17.33
N ASN A 191 -21.78 3.15 17.45
CA ASN A 191 -22.78 4.11 17.94
C ASN A 191 -22.50 5.52 17.38
N GLY A 192 -22.65 5.65 16.07
CA GLY A 192 -23.15 6.82 15.31
C GLY A 192 -22.61 8.24 15.53
N SER A 193 -21.69 8.50 16.45
CA SER A 193 -21.30 9.89 16.78
C SER A 193 -19.86 10.07 17.24
N ILE A 194 -19.12 8.98 17.50
CA ILE A 194 -17.71 9.06 17.92
C ILE A 194 -16.91 8.03 17.12
N ALA A 195 -15.93 8.51 16.36
CA ALA A 195 -14.95 7.66 15.72
C ALA A 195 -13.94 7.18 16.77
N ILE A 196 -14.17 5.99 17.33
CA ILE A 196 -13.20 5.32 18.21
C ILE A 196 -12.35 4.40 17.33
N PRO A 197 -11.00 4.45 17.45
CA PRO A 197 -10.15 3.55 16.68
C PRO A 197 -10.51 2.08 16.97
N PRO A 198 -10.52 1.21 15.94
CA PRO A 198 -10.83 -0.19 16.14
C PRO A 198 -9.82 -0.84 17.07
N ARG A 199 -10.29 -1.78 17.89
CA ARG A 199 -9.44 -2.54 18.81
C ARG A 199 -9.16 -3.92 18.23
N VAL A 200 -7.89 -4.33 18.29
CA VAL A 200 -7.46 -5.68 17.96
C VAL A 200 -7.44 -6.50 19.26
N GLU A 201 -8.16 -7.61 19.28
CA GLU A 201 -8.22 -8.52 20.43
C GLU A 201 -7.70 -9.90 20.04
N LEU A 202 -6.90 -10.49 20.92
CA LEU A 202 -6.52 -11.89 20.82
C LEU A 202 -7.75 -12.75 21.13
N CYS A 203 -8.04 -13.71 20.27
CA CYS A 203 -9.13 -14.66 20.44
C CYS A 203 -8.63 -16.08 20.22
N THR A 204 -9.32 -17.03 20.83
CA THR A 204 -9.14 -18.45 20.54
C THR A 204 -10.24 -18.89 19.57
N PRO A 205 -9.93 -19.76 18.60
CA PRO A 205 -10.89 -20.22 17.59
C PRO A 205 -12.05 -21.02 18.20
#